data_AF-E9SEG3-F1
#
_entry.id   AF-E9SEG3-F1
#
_cell.length_a   1.000
_cell.length_b   1.000
_cell.length_c   1.000
_cell.angle_alpha   90.00
_cell.angle_beta   90.00
_cell.angle_gamma   90.00
#
_symmetry.space_group_name_H-M   'P 1'
#
loop_
_entity.id
_entity.type
_entity.pdbx_description
1 polymer ?
#
loop_
_entity_poly.entity_id
_entity_poly.type
_entity_poly.pdbx_seq_one_letter_code
_entity_poly.pdbx_strand_id
1 'polypeptide(L)' 'MVDRTKVSRESLAELNEKYGEMVFETSISKSVEAAKSSVSRVPLCMTDSKLGTEYERLAMEVLSRC' A
#
# COMPACT_ATOMS: atom_id res chain seq x y z
N MET A 1 2.18 4.06 -3.25
CA MET A 1 2.71 2.80 -3.81
C MET A 1 4.23 2.83 -3.74
N VAL A 2 4.86 1.71 -3.39
CA VAL A 2 6.31 1.63 -3.14
C VAL A 2 6.94 0.58 -4.05
N ASP A 3 8.17 0.84 -4.47
CA ASP A 3 9.01 -0.12 -5.19
C ASP A 3 10.02 -0.77 -4.24
N ARG A 4 10.60 -1.91 -4.62
CA ARG A 4 11.65 -2.59 -3.82
C ARG A 4 13.05 -1.99 -4.02
N THR A 5 13.12 -0.70 -4.33
CA THR A 5 14.40 -0.02 -4.59
C THR A 5 15.00 0.56 -3.31
N LYS A 6 16.31 0.83 -3.33
CA LYS A 6 16.99 1.53 -2.24
C LYS A 6 16.38 2.91 -2.00
N VAL A 7 16.14 3.65 -3.07
CA VAL A 7 15.53 5.00 -3.03
C VAL A 7 14.17 4.96 -2.35
N SER A 8 13.28 4.02 -2.70
CA SER A 8 11.96 3.91 -2.05
C SER A 8 12.04 3.64 -0.55
N ARG A 9 13.04 2.87 -0.09
CA ARG A 9 13.25 2.62 1.34
C ARG A 9 13.77 3.85 2.07
N GLU A 10 14.72 4.57 1.47
CA GLU A 10 15.27 5.80 2.03
C GLU A 10 14.20 6.90 2.13
N SER A 11 13.39 7.08 1.08
CA SER A 11 12.28 8.04 1.12
C SER A 11 11.23 7.69 2.18
N LEU A 12 10.90 6.41 2.37
CA LEU A 12 10.00 6.00 3.45
C LEU A 12 10.59 6.27 4.83
N ALA A 13 11.89 6.03 5.01
CA ALA A 13 12.57 6.33 6.28
C ALA A 13 12.54 7.83 6.59
N GLU A 14 12.81 8.68 5.59
CA GLU A 14 12.75 10.15 5.74
C GLU A 14 11.31 10.62 6.06
N LEU A 15 10.30 10.05 5.39
CA LEU A 15 8.90 10.36 5.68
C LEU A 15 8.51 9.95 7.11
N ASN A 16 8.93 8.76 7.55
CA ASN A 16 8.69 8.29 8.91
C ASN A 16 9.39 9.16 9.96
N GLU A 17 10.62 9.60 9.71
CA GLU A 17 11.33 10.52 10.61
C GLU A 17 10.60 11.87 10.73
N LYS A 18 10.11 12.40 9.60
CA LYS A 18 9.50 13.73 9.56
C LYS A 18 8.06 13.77 10.07
N TYR A 19 7.28 12.72 9.79
CA TYR A 19 5.82 12.72 10.01
C TYR A 19 5.35 11.67 11.01
N GLY A 20 6.22 10.72 11.41
CA GLY A 20 5.96 9.74 12.46
C GLY A 20 4.63 9.01 12.28
N GLU A 21 3.75 9.15 13.27
CA GLU A 21 2.44 8.50 13.30
C GLU A 21 1.50 8.93 12.16
N MET A 22 1.76 10.04 11.46
CA MET A 22 0.98 10.42 10.27
C MET A 22 1.30 9.55 9.05
N VAL A 23 2.38 8.78 9.07
CA VAL A 23 2.70 7.81 8.03
C VAL A 23 2.07 6.47 8.38
N PHE A 24 1.43 5.83 7.40
CA PHE A 24 0.93 4.47 7.55
C PHE A 24 2.10 3.48 7.52
N GLU A 25 2.08 2.49 8.42
CA GLU A 25 3.04 1.40 8.44
C GLU A 25 2.82 0.46 7.23
N THR A 26 1.55 0.31 6.82
CA THR A 26 1.21 -0.53 5.67
C THR A 26 1.66 0.11 4.36
N SER A 27 2.53 -0.60 3.66
CA SER A 27 3.01 -0.22 2.34
C SER A 27 2.26 -0.97 1.22
N ILE A 28 1.82 -0.23 0.19
CA ILE A 28 1.20 -0.80 -1.01
C ILE A 28 2.27 -1.01 -2.10
N SER A 29 2.49 -2.25 -2.52
CA SER A 29 3.45 -2.58 -3.57
C SER A 29 3.00 -2.04 -4.92
N LYS A 30 3.94 -1.58 -5.75
CA LYS A 30 3.67 -1.37 -7.18
C LYS A 30 3.49 -2.74 -7.86
N SER A 31 2.36 -2.95 -8.53
CA SER A 31 2.06 -4.21 -9.22
C SER A 31 1.20 -3.97 -10.46
N VAL A 32 1.42 -4.79 -11.50
CA VAL A 32 0.60 -4.82 -12.72
C VAL A 32 -0.84 -5.22 -12.45
N GLU A 33 -1.10 -5.90 -11.33
CA GLU A 33 -2.45 -6.30 -10.90
C GLU A 33 -3.34 -5.08 -10.65
N ALA A 34 -2.78 -3.97 -10.16
CA ALA A 34 -3.52 -2.72 -9.99
C ALA A 34 -4.09 -2.23 -11.33
N ALA A 35 -3.28 -2.27 -12.40
CA ALA A 35 -3.72 -1.87 -13.73
C ALA A 35 -4.76 -2.85 -14.30
N LYS A 36 -4.56 -4.16 -14.10
CA LYS A 36 -5.52 -5.19 -14.54
C LYS A 36 -6.87 -5.02 -13.86
N SER A 37 -6.88 -4.79 -12.55
CA SER A 37 -8.10 -4.54 -11.74
C SER A 37 -8.89 -3.33 -12.26
N SER A 38 -8.21 -2.23 -12.59
CA SER A 38 -8.86 -1.06 -13.18
C SER A 38 -9.51 -1.35 -14.53
N VAL A 39 -8.89 -2.17 -15.38
CA VAL A 39 -9.44 -2.56 -16.68
C VAL A 39 -10.63 -3.51 -16.52
N SER A 40 -10.51 -4.52 -15.65
CA SER A 40 -11.57 -5.50 -15.42
C SER A 40 -12.72 -4.97 -14.56
N ARG A 41 -12.54 -3.82 -13.90
CA ARG A 41 -13.48 -3.22 -12.92
C ARG A 41 -13.79 -4.14 -11.74
N VAL A 42 -12.85 -5.03 -11.40
CA VAL A 42 -12.95 -5.91 -10.24
C VAL A 42 -12.04 -5.35 -9.14
N PRO A 43 -12.57 -4.96 -7.97
CA PRO A 43 -11.76 -4.47 -6.86
C PRO A 43 -10.71 -5.49 -6.42
N LEU A 44 -9.52 -5.04 -6.06
CA LEU A 44 -8.41 -5.92 -5.65
C LEU A 44 -8.73 -6.74 -4.39
N CYS A 45 -9.56 -6.24 -3.49
CA CYS A 45 -10.03 -6.98 -2.30
C CYS A 45 -10.96 -8.16 -2.63
N MET A 46 -11.47 -8.24 -3.86
CA MET A 46 -12.27 -9.38 -4.34
C MET A 46 -11.40 -10.43 -5.04
N THR A 47 -10.07 -10.27 -4.99
CA THR A 47 -9.11 -11.16 -5.62
C THR A 47 -8.17 -11.72 -4.55
N ASP A 48 -7.72 -12.97 -4.69
CA ASP A 48 -6.71 -13.58 -3.81
C ASP A 48 -5.28 -13.10 -4.13
N SER A 49 -5.13 -11.83 -4.54
CA SER A 49 -3.84 -11.25 -4.89
C SER A 49 -3.13 -10.70 -3.66
N LYS A 50 -1.80 -10.78 -3.66
CA LYS A 50 -0.96 -10.14 -2.64
C LYS A 50 -1.29 -8.65 -2.50
N LEU A 51 -1.55 -7.98 -3.62
CA LEU A 51 -1.91 -6.57 -3.63
C LEU A 51 -3.28 -6.33 -2.95
N GLY A 52 -4.26 -7.22 -3.17
CA GLY A 52 -5.55 -7.19 -2.48
C GLY A 52 -5.39 -7.24 -0.95
N THR A 53 -4.59 -8.17 -0.44
CA THR A 53 -4.29 -8.28 1.00
C THR A 53 -3.59 -7.04 1.55
N GLU A 54 -2.72 -6.39 0.77
CA GLU A 54 -2.08 -5.13 1.19
C GLU A 54 -3.09 -3.98 1.33
N TYR A 55 -4.06 -3.87 0.43
CA TYR A 55 -5.14 -2.89 0.55
C TYR A 55 -6.09 -3.19 1.71
N GLU A 56 -6.37 -4.46 1.98
CA GLU A 56 -7.16 -4.86 3.14
C GLU A 56 -6.49 -4.47 4.46
N ARG A 57 -5.18 -4.74 4.60
CA ARG A 57 -4.40 -4.31 5.77
C ARG A 57 -4.39 -2.80 5.93
N LEU A 58 -4.23 -2.05 4.84
CA LEU A 58 -4.28 -0.59 4.88
C LEU A 58 -5.65 -0.10 5.35
N ALA A 59 -6.75 -0.72 4.88
CA ALA A 59 -8.08 -0.37 5.33
C ALA A 59 -8.26 -0.61 6.83
N MET A 60 -7.75 -1.74 7.35
CA MET A 60 -7.77 -2.03 8.79
C MET A 60 -6.95 -1.01 9.59
N GLU A 61 -5.78 -0.62 9.09
CA GLU A 61 -4.94 0.39 9.72
C GLU A 61 -5.64 1.76 9.76
N VAL A 62 -6.28 2.18 8.67
CA VAL A 62 -7.08 3.41 8.63
C VAL A 62 -8.21 3.36 9.66
N LEU A 63 -8.95 2.25 9.72
CA LEU A 63 -10.03 2.05 10.69
C LEU A 63 -9.51 2.11 12.14
N SER A 64 -8.31 1.60 12.41
CA SER A 64 -7.71 1.63 13.76
C SER A 64 -7.27 3.02 14.24
N ARG A 65 -7.12 3.98 13.31
CA ARG A 65 -6.72 5.36 13.59
C ARG A 65 -7.90 6.35 13.57
N CYS A 66 -9.10 5.86 13.26
CA CYS A 66 -10.36 6.62 13.30
C CYS A 66 -11.00 6.50 14.69
#